data_AF-A0A6A6K3Q9-F1
#
_entry.id   AF-A0A6A6K3Q9-F1
#
_cell.length_a   1.000
_cell.length_b   1.000
_cell.length_c   1.000
_cell.angle_alpha   90.00
_cell.angle_beta   90.00
_cell.angle_gamma   90.00
#
_symmetry.space_group_name_H-M   'P 1'
#
loop_
_entity.id
_entity.type
_entity.pdbx_description
1 polymer ?
#
loop_
_entity_poly.entity_id
_entity_poly.type
_entity_poly.pdbx_seq_one_letter_code
_entity_poly.pdbx_strand_id
1 'polypeptide(L)'
;MGVRISREDDALCTPSKYPALAEIMQTHDIEISVIGEFNSTGRAVVKYNGKVIMDIDTDFLHNGTPRLVLTTEKQLYPQQQSGLRTNTSVVEDLRNIIGRKNICSKEYIISQYDHEVQGSSVIKPLQGAGRICVDAVVLRPVPLSKRGVVTSQGFGCRYGEVDPYRMAACAIDTAIRNYVAVGGNIDHLALIDNFCWCSATEPGRLWQLKQAAKACYDYATAFGTPFISGKDSMFNDFHGYGSTGEPVHISAPPSLLISTLGIIENIENAVSPHVKGIDPIYILGTTYNELGMSEYQAYSGLDSSSVPSVDAQTAKLMYRKFHHATTSGIIASAIAPGLGGLAVGLAKALIGGKLGAEIDLSVVPTSGIPKDEMWEKSVMFSESQSRIIVTVHEDHSAEFESIFSDIPHARIGRTTKDYVLKIKNVAEACLHDLETSYKAFSNSHYVGHHAENL
;
A
#
# COMPACT_ATOMS: atom_id res chain seq x y z
N MET A 1 -34.43 0.18 23.16
CA MET A 1 -35.23 0.57 21.97
C MET A 1 -34.27 0.72 20.81
N GLY A 2 -34.67 0.23 19.64
CA GLY A 2 -34.00 0.58 18.38
C GLY A 2 -34.51 1.95 17.93
N VAL A 3 -33.60 2.87 17.69
CA VAL A 3 -33.89 4.23 17.25
C VAL A 3 -33.18 4.44 15.93
N ARG A 4 -33.95 4.82 14.91
CA ARG A 4 -33.42 5.29 13.65
C ARG A 4 -33.06 6.77 13.82
N ILE A 5 -31.82 7.14 13.48
CA ILE A 5 -31.29 8.50 13.65
C ILE A 5 -31.21 9.24 12.30
N SER A 6 -31.20 8.52 11.18
CA SER A 6 -31.26 9.12 9.85
C SER A 6 -31.79 8.09 8.84
N ARG A 7 -31.81 8.41 7.54
CA ARG A 7 -32.12 7.39 6.53
C ARG A 7 -31.11 6.23 6.53
N GLU A 8 -29.90 6.44 7.05
CA GLU A 8 -28.77 5.52 6.88
C GLU A 8 -28.18 4.98 8.20
N ASP A 9 -28.59 5.50 9.37
CA ASP A 9 -28.03 5.11 10.66
C ASP A 9 -29.08 4.67 11.70
N ASP A 10 -28.74 3.62 12.45
CA ASP A 10 -29.51 3.08 13.58
C ASP A 10 -28.68 3.08 14.87
N ALA A 11 -29.34 3.27 16.01
CA ALA A 11 -28.71 3.22 17.34
C ALA A 11 -29.57 2.49 18.37
N LEU A 12 -28.90 2.05 19.44
CA LEU A 12 -29.53 1.50 20.63
C LEU A 12 -29.66 2.59 21.70
N CYS A 13 -30.88 2.83 22.15
CA CYS A 13 -31.16 3.77 23.24
C CYS A 13 -32.06 3.13 24.29
N THR A 14 -31.71 3.32 25.56
CA THR A 14 -32.61 2.97 26.67
C THR A 14 -33.77 3.97 26.72
N PRO A 15 -35.02 3.55 27.00
CA PRO A 15 -36.17 4.46 27.03
C PRO A 15 -35.96 5.71 27.91
N SER A 16 -35.29 5.56 29.06
CA SER A 16 -35.01 6.68 29.97
C SER A 16 -34.04 7.73 29.41
N LYS A 17 -33.24 7.39 28.39
CA LYS A 17 -32.30 8.31 27.74
C LYS A 17 -32.84 8.89 26.43
N TYR A 18 -33.97 8.40 25.95
CA TYR A 18 -34.56 8.86 24.69
C TYR A 18 -34.84 10.37 24.66
N PRO A 19 -35.41 11.00 25.71
CA PRO A 19 -35.65 12.45 25.68
C PRO A 19 -34.38 13.27 25.49
N ALA A 20 -33.30 12.92 26.21
CA ALA A 20 -32.01 13.59 26.08
C ALA A 20 -31.39 13.37 24.69
N LEU A 21 -31.51 12.16 24.13
CA LEU A 21 -31.08 11.88 22.76
C LEU A 21 -31.87 12.72 21.74
N ALA A 22 -33.19 12.82 21.89
CA ALA A 22 -34.05 13.60 21.01
C ALA A 22 -33.67 15.09 21.01
N GLU A 23 -33.37 15.65 22.18
CA GLU A 23 -32.92 17.04 22.32
C GLU A 23 -31.58 17.30 21.61
N ILE A 24 -30.61 16.39 21.76
CA ILE A 24 -29.33 16.47 21.06
C ILE A 24 -29.56 16.43 19.54
N MET A 25 -30.37 15.48 19.07
CA MET A 25 -30.61 15.32 17.63
C MET A 25 -31.36 16.51 17.04
N GLN A 26 -32.34 17.04 17.76
CA GLN A 26 -33.03 18.28 17.39
C GLN A 26 -32.07 19.48 17.31
N THR A 27 -31.10 19.57 18.23
CA THR A 27 -30.08 20.63 18.20
C THR A 27 -29.22 20.59 16.93
N HIS A 28 -29.10 19.41 16.31
CA HIS A 28 -28.35 19.19 15.07
C HIS A 28 -29.24 19.06 13.82
N ASP A 29 -30.55 19.36 13.92
CA ASP A 29 -31.54 19.19 12.85
C ASP A 29 -31.61 17.74 12.30
N ILE A 30 -31.45 16.75 13.18
CA ILE A 30 -31.48 15.32 12.86
C ILE A 30 -32.82 14.71 13.30
N GLU A 31 -33.54 14.10 12.34
CA GLU A 31 -34.79 13.39 12.60
C GLU A 31 -34.56 12.03 13.24
N ILE A 32 -35.25 11.74 14.35
CA ILE A 32 -35.21 10.41 14.97
C ILE A 32 -36.57 9.73 15.02
N SER A 33 -36.58 8.41 14.96
CA SER A 33 -37.79 7.60 15.05
C SER A 33 -37.54 6.30 15.79
N VAL A 34 -38.43 5.93 16.70
CA VAL A 34 -38.38 4.62 17.36
C VAL A 34 -38.89 3.56 16.39
N ILE A 35 -38.01 2.64 15.98
CA ILE A 35 -38.31 1.60 14.98
C ILE A 35 -38.56 0.22 15.61
N GLY A 36 -38.23 0.05 16.89
CA GLY A 36 -38.47 -1.22 17.56
C GLY A 36 -38.06 -1.24 19.02
N GLU A 37 -38.36 -2.37 19.66
CA GLU A 37 -38.00 -2.67 21.04
C GLU A 37 -37.19 -3.97 21.10
N PHE A 38 -36.26 -4.04 22.05
CA PHE A 38 -35.54 -5.26 22.36
C PHE A 38 -36.23 -5.93 23.54
N ASN A 39 -36.48 -7.22 23.44
CA ASN A 39 -37.11 -8.02 24.47
C ASN A 39 -36.39 -9.38 24.59
N SER A 40 -36.81 -10.20 25.56
CA SER A 40 -36.19 -11.49 25.85
C SER A 40 -36.83 -12.67 25.09
N THR A 41 -37.62 -12.43 24.04
CA THR A 41 -38.35 -13.51 23.35
C THR A 41 -37.47 -14.40 22.49
N GLY A 42 -36.28 -13.94 22.09
CA GLY A 42 -35.40 -14.65 21.15
C GLY A 42 -35.93 -14.65 19.71
N ARG A 43 -36.83 -13.70 19.36
CA ARG A 43 -37.47 -13.64 18.04
C ARG A 43 -37.33 -12.25 17.43
N ALA A 44 -37.04 -12.20 16.14
CA ALA A 44 -37.11 -10.98 15.34
C ALA A 44 -38.50 -10.88 14.70
N VAL A 45 -39.33 -9.98 15.24
CA VAL A 45 -40.72 -9.75 14.80
C VAL A 45 -40.81 -8.39 14.11
N VAL A 46 -41.18 -8.39 12.83
CA VAL A 46 -41.45 -7.16 12.06
C VAL A 46 -42.96 -7.04 11.84
N LYS A 47 -43.52 -5.87 12.17
CA LYS A 47 -44.93 -5.54 11.98
C LYS A 47 -45.08 -4.41 10.96
N TYR A 48 -46.05 -4.55 10.06
CA TYR A 48 -46.49 -3.49 9.17
C TYR A 48 -47.98 -3.23 9.38
N ASN A 49 -48.34 -1.98 9.72
CA ASN A 49 -49.71 -1.58 10.09
C ASN A 49 -50.35 -2.51 11.14
N GLY A 50 -49.57 -2.86 12.17
CA GLY A 50 -50.00 -3.74 13.26
C GLY A 50 -50.01 -5.24 12.93
N LYS A 51 -49.89 -5.63 11.66
CA LYS A 51 -49.83 -7.03 11.24
C LYS A 51 -48.40 -7.55 11.24
N VAL A 52 -48.17 -8.73 11.82
CA VAL A 52 -46.87 -9.42 11.76
C VAL A 52 -46.61 -9.88 10.33
N ILE A 53 -45.48 -9.45 9.76
CA ILE A 53 -45.03 -9.81 8.40
C ILE A 53 -43.73 -10.62 8.40
N MET A 54 -42.97 -10.60 9.51
CA MET A 54 -41.82 -11.46 9.75
C MET A 54 -41.85 -11.87 11.22
N ASP A 55 -41.63 -13.16 11.46
CA ASP A 55 -41.51 -13.71 12.81
C ASP A 55 -40.53 -14.88 12.75
N ILE A 56 -39.25 -14.59 12.99
CA ILE A 56 -38.16 -15.56 12.87
C ILE A 56 -37.43 -15.70 14.19
N ASP A 57 -37.06 -16.94 14.53
CA ASP A 57 -36.21 -17.23 15.67
C ASP A 57 -34.80 -16.66 15.41
N THR A 58 -34.23 -15.94 16.37
CA THR A 58 -32.92 -15.28 16.17
C THR A 58 -31.77 -16.28 16.14
N ASP A 59 -31.88 -17.40 16.86
CA ASP A 59 -30.87 -18.46 16.81
C ASP A 59 -30.85 -19.10 15.42
N PHE A 60 -32.02 -19.43 14.87
CA PHE A 60 -32.13 -19.90 13.49
C PHE A 60 -31.62 -18.87 12.46
N LEU A 61 -31.93 -17.58 12.63
CA LEU A 61 -31.44 -16.54 11.72
C LEU A 61 -29.91 -16.45 11.69
N HIS A 62 -29.25 -16.61 12.84
CA HIS A 62 -27.79 -16.48 12.95
C HIS A 62 -27.04 -17.81 12.70
N ASN A 63 -27.60 -18.94 13.13
CA ASN A 63 -26.93 -20.24 13.17
C ASN A 63 -27.58 -21.30 12.27
N GLY A 64 -28.69 -20.98 11.59
CA GLY A 64 -29.44 -21.92 10.75
C GLY A 64 -28.80 -22.23 9.39
N THR A 65 -27.76 -21.51 8.99
CA THR A 65 -27.05 -21.75 7.73
C THR A 65 -25.96 -22.82 7.92
N PRO A 66 -26.02 -23.95 7.19
CA PRO A 66 -24.99 -24.98 7.31
C PRO A 66 -23.65 -24.48 6.78
N ARG A 67 -22.56 -24.94 7.40
CA ARG A 67 -21.20 -24.61 6.94
C ARG A 67 -20.92 -25.25 5.59
N LEU A 68 -20.55 -24.44 4.62
CA LEU A 68 -20.15 -24.89 3.30
C LEU A 68 -18.75 -25.50 3.35
N VAL A 69 -18.58 -26.69 2.79
CA VAL A 69 -17.27 -27.33 2.61
C VAL A 69 -16.95 -27.32 1.12
N LEU A 70 -15.88 -26.63 0.75
CA LEU A 70 -15.45 -26.47 -0.64
C LEU A 70 -14.11 -27.17 -0.88
N THR A 71 -13.89 -27.63 -2.10
CA THR A 71 -12.65 -28.29 -2.53
C THR A 71 -11.82 -27.32 -3.38
N THR A 72 -10.53 -27.28 -3.12
CA THR A 72 -9.56 -26.42 -3.85
C THR A 72 -8.65 -27.27 -4.71
N GLU A 73 -8.28 -26.79 -5.88
CA GLU A 73 -7.30 -27.42 -6.77
C GLU A 73 -6.19 -26.42 -7.10
N LYS A 74 -4.93 -26.83 -7.02
CA LYS A 74 -3.83 -25.95 -7.41
C LYS A 74 -3.86 -25.75 -8.92
N GLN A 75 -4.15 -24.53 -9.37
CA GLN A 75 -4.14 -24.15 -10.77
C GLN A 75 -3.05 -23.10 -11.03
N LEU A 76 -2.32 -23.27 -12.14
CA LEU A 76 -1.38 -22.27 -12.65
C LEU A 76 -2.02 -21.57 -13.84
N TYR A 77 -1.99 -20.24 -13.86
CA TYR A 77 -2.51 -19.45 -14.97
C TYR A 77 -1.36 -19.13 -15.94
N PRO A 78 -1.52 -19.42 -17.25
CA PRO A 78 -0.47 -19.18 -18.22
C PRO A 78 -0.16 -17.68 -18.34
N GLN A 79 1.13 -17.35 -18.37
CA GLN A 79 1.57 -15.96 -18.56
C GLN A 79 1.40 -15.54 -20.02
N GLN A 80 0.81 -14.36 -20.25
CA GLN A 80 0.85 -13.73 -21.56
C GLN A 80 2.24 -13.10 -21.76
N GLN A 81 3.01 -13.66 -22.67
CA GLN A 81 4.26 -13.05 -23.13
C GLN A 81 3.94 -11.82 -23.98
N SER A 82 4.53 -10.67 -23.63
CA SER A 82 4.64 -9.54 -24.56
C SER A 82 6.01 -9.60 -25.24
N GLY A 83 6.13 -9.01 -26.44
CA GLY A 83 7.40 -9.00 -27.16
C GLY A 83 8.52 -8.33 -26.34
N LEU A 84 9.68 -8.98 -26.30
CA LEU A 84 10.86 -8.53 -25.56
C LEU A 84 11.37 -7.16 -26.03
N ARG A 85 11.51 -6.23 -25.09
CA ARG A 85 12.11 -4.89 -25.22
C ARG A 85 13.33 -4.81 -24.30
N THR A 86 14.37 -5.59 -24.61
CA THR A 86 15.59 -5.65 -23.77
C THR A 86 16.69 -4.70 -24.23
N ASN A 87 16.65 -4.22 -25.48
CA ASN A 87 17.70 -3.40 -26.10
C ASN A 87 17.60 -1.88 -25.83
N THR A 88 16.74 -1.45 -24.93
CA THR A 88 16.58 -0.05 -24.52
C THR A 88 17.62 0.36 -23.47
N SER A 89 18.00 1.64 -23.47
CA SER A 89 18.90 2.19 -22.44
C SER A 89 18.24 2.20 -21.05
N VAL A 90 19.05 2.14 -19.99
CA VAL A 90 18.57 2.23 -18.60
C VAL A 90 17.77 3.51 -18.33
N VAL A 91 18.19 4.64 -18.91
CA VAL A 91 17.50 5.93 -18.77
C VAL A 91 16.10 5.87 -19.40
N GLU A 92 15.99 5.23 -20.56
CA GLU A 92 14.71 5.06 -21.25
C GLU A 92 13.77 4.10 -20.51
N ASP A 93 14.30 3.00 -19.97
CA ASP A 93 13.55 2.08 -19.14
C ASP A 93 12.99 2.82 -17.91
N LEU A 94 13.83 3.55 -17.18
CA LEU A 94 13.42 4.32 -16.00
C LEU A 94 12.35 5.36 -16.34
N ARG A 95 12.53 6.12 -17.42
CA ARG A 95 11.57 7.13 -17.90
C ARG A 95 10.21 6.51 -18.23
N ASN A 96 10.20 5.35 -18.86
CA ASN A 96 8.96 4.67 -19.23
C ASN A 96 8.27 4.05 -18.01
N ILE A 97 9.02 3.40 -17.12
CA ILE A 97 8.47 2.74 -15.93
C ILE A 97 7.85 3.76 -14.98
N ILE A 98 8.52 4.89 -14.72
CA ILE A 98 7.99 5.91 -13.80
C ILE A 98 6.69 6.56 -14.31
N GLY A 99 6.46 6.51 -15.63
CA GLY A 99 5.22 6.98 -16.27
C GLY A 99 4.10 5.93 -16.36
N ARG A 100 4.31 4.68 -15.92
CA ARG A 100 3.26 3.65 -15.95
C ARG A 100 2.15 3.97 -14.96
N LYS A 101 0.90 3.68 -15.32
CA LYS A 101 -0.30 4.03 -14.53
C LYS A 101 -0.30 3.52 -13.09
N ASN A 102 0.36 2.39 -12.82
CA ASN A 102 0.48 1.86 -11.45
C ASN A 102 1.46 2.67 -10.58
N ILE A 103 2.42 3.36 -11.20
CA ILE A 103 3.55 4.05 -10.55
C ILE A 103 3.42 5.58 -10.60
N CYS A 104 2.93 6.13 -11.71
CA CYS A 104 2.92 7.57 -11.98
C CYS A 104 2.16 8.37 -10.93
N SER A 105 2.32 9.69 -10.97
CA SER A 105 1.66 10.61 -10.06
C SER A 105 0.14 10.46 -10.12
N LYS A 106 -0.46 10.32 -8.94
CA LYS A 106 -1.92 10.33 -8.69
C LYS A 106 -2.36 11.66 -8.11
N GLU A 107 -1.55 12.71 -8.28
CA GLU A 107 -1.77 14.03 -7.71
C GLU A 107 -3.15 14.60 -8.06
N TYR A 108 -3.65 14.41 -9.29
CA TYR A 108 -4.98 14.88 -9.69
C TYR A 108 -6.12 14.28 -8.88
N ILE A 109 -5.99 13.03 -8.42
CA ILE A 109 -6.98 12.39 -7.54
C ILE A 109 -6.84 12.98 -6.15
N ILE A 110 -5.61 13.01 -5.65
CA ILE A 110 -5.32 13.45 -4.28
C ILE A 110 -5.76 14.90 -4.08
N SER A 111 -5.51 15.79 -5.04
CA SER A 111 -5.84 17.22 -4.93
C SER A 111 -7.34 17.53 -4.94
N GLN A 112 -8.21 16.55 -5.24
CA GLN A 112 -9.67 16.74 -5.19
C GLN A 112 -10.23 16.62 -3.77
N TYR A 113 -9.46 16.04 -2.84
CA TYR A 113 -9.87 15.85 -1.45
C TYR A 113 -9.12 16.82 -0.54
N ASP A 114 -9.80 17.26 0.53
CA ASP A 114 -9.17 18.05 1.59
C ASP A 114 -8.27 17.15 2.46
N HIS A 115 -7.08 17.66 2.79
CA HIS A 115 -6.12 17.00 3.68
C HIS A 115 -5.68 17.91 4.84
N GLU A 116 -6.38 19.02 5.07
CA GLU A 116 -5.98 20.12 5.98
C GLU A 116 -7.00 20.39 7.08
N VAL A 117 -8.26 19.98 6.90
CA VAL A 117 -9.34 20.21 7.85
C VAL A 117 -8.94 19.70 9.24
N GLN A 118 -9.19 20.53 10.25
CA GLN A 118 -8.76 20.33 11.65
C GLN A 118 -7.24 20.49 11.93
N GLY A 119 -6.41 20.78 10.91
CA GLY A 119 -4.98 21.07 11.11
C GLY A 119 -4.20 19.91 11.74
N SER A 120 -4.62 18.68 11.47
CA SER A 120 -4.12 17.46 12.11
C SER A 120 -3.04 16.74 11.29
N SER A 121 -2.88 17.04 10.00
CA SER A 121 -1.95 16.33 9.12
C SER A 121 -0.48 16.70 9.38
N VAL A 122 0.35 15.70 9.63
CA VAL A 122 1.81 15.81 9.81
C VAL A 122 2.53 15.40 8.52
N ILE A 123 2.30 14.18 8.06
CA ILE A 123 2.73 13.70 6.74
C ILE A 123 1.49 13.54 5.87
N LYS A 124 1.40 14.38 4.84
CA LYS A 124 0.29 14.46 3.87
C LYS A 124 0.50 13.53 2.68
N PRO A 125 -0.56 13.16 1.94
CA PRO A 125 -0.45 12.31 0.74
C PRO A 125 0.45 12.87 -0.39
N LEU A 126 0.69 14.19 -0.41
CA LEU A 126 1.66 14.84 -1.30
C LEU A 126 2.83 15.39 -0.50
N GLN A 127 4.05 15.06 -0.91
CA GLN A 127 5.28 15.39 -0.19
C GLN A 127 6.30 16.15 -1.04
N GLY A 128 7.00 17.08 -0.39
CA GLY A 128 8.12 17.84 -0.95
C GLY A 128 7.72 18.85 -2.03
N ALA A 129 8.69 19.66 -2.47
CA ALA A 129 8.49 20.63 -3.54
C ALA A 129 8.16 19.96 -4.89
N GLY A 130 8.60 18.70 -5.07
CA GLY A 130 8.20 17.86 -6.20
C GLY A 130 6.78 17.34 -6.17
N ARG A 131 6.05 17.46 -5.05
CA ARG A 131 4.67 16.98 -4.87
C ARG A 131 4.52 15.51 -5.26
N ILE A 132 5.37 14.66 -4.69
CA ILE A 132 5.31 13.22 -4.93
C ILE A 132 4.20 12.57 -4.10
N CYS A 133 3.57 11.53 -4.64
CA CYS A 133 2.55 10.75 -3.95
C CYS A 133 3.20 9.72 -3.02
N VAL A 134 2.67 9.61 -1.80
CA VAL A 134 3.19 8.71 -0.78
C VAL A 134 2.15 7.67 -0.36
N ASP A 135 2.64 6.53 0.10
CA ASP A 135 1.81 5.35 0.45
C ASP A 135 1.61 5.22 1.97
N ALA A 136 2.06 6.21 2.75
CA ALA A 136 1.83 6.34 4.18
C ALA A 136 1.62 7.80 4.59
N VAL A 137 0.74 8.02 5.57
CA VAL A 137 0.43 9.34 6.13
C VAL A 137 0.51 9.32 7.64
N VAL A 138 0.73 10.50 8.23
CA VAL A 138 0.79 10.68 9.69
C VAL A 138 -0.16 11.79 10.08
N LEU A 139 -1.08 11.49 11.00
CA LEU A 139 -2.12 12.39 11.50
C LEU A 139 -1.99 12.57 13.01
N ARG A 140 -2.34 13.75 13.52
CA ARG A 140 -2.47 14.07 14.95
C ARG A 140 -3.95 14.30 15.29
N PRO A 141 -4.72 13.24 15.59
CA PRO A 141 -6.16 13.36 15.81
C PRO A 141 -6.51 14.07 17.14
N VAL A 142 -5.63 13.98 18.15
CA VAL A 142 -5.81 14.67 19.42
C VAL A 142 -5.01 15.97 19.40
N PRO A 143 -5.67 17.16 19.46
CA PRO A 143 -4.97 18.43 19.47
C PRO A 143 -3.91 18.50 20.56
N LEU A 144 -2.75 19.11 20.25
CA LEU A 144 -1.59 19.29 21.15
C LEU A 144 -0.90 18.00 21.62
N SER A 145 -1.39 16.81 21.28
CA SER A 145 -0.70 15.55 21.56
C SER A 145 0.61 15.47 20.76
N LYS A 146 1.66 14.93 21.39
CA LYS A 146 2.86 14.50 20.65
C LYS A 146 2.63 13.19 19.90
N ARG A 147 1.63 12.39 20.31
CA ARG A 147 1.29 11.14 19.63
C ARG A 147 0.45 11.40 18.39
N GLY A 148 0.68 10.60 17.37
CA GLY A 148 -0.10 10.57 16.14
C GLY A 148 -0.52 9.17 15.76
N VAL A 149 -1.22 9.07 14.65
CA VAL A 149 -1.59 7.82 13.98
C VAL A 149 -0.92 7.80 12.63
N VAL A 150 -0.24 6.71 12.33
CA VAL A 150 0.29 6.42 11.00
C VAL A 150 -0.65 5.45 10.33
N THR A 151 -0.98 5.70 9.06
CA THR A 151 -1.68 4.72 8.22
C THR A 151 -0.90 4.50 6.94
N SER A 152 -0.92 3.27 6.44
CA SER A 152 -0.24 2.89 5.20
C SER A 152 -0.97 1.77 4.48
N GLN A 153 -0.58 1.51 3.24
CA GLN A 153 -1.18 0.49 2.39
C GLN A 153 -0.14 -0.34 1.66
N GLY A 154 -0.51 -1.58 1.34
CA GLY A 154 0.20 -2.46 0.43
C GLY A 154 -0.81 -3.25 -0.42
N PHE A 155 -0.56 -3.32 -1.72
CA PHE A 155 -1.47 -3.94 -2.67
C PHE A 155 -0.80 -5.11 -3.39
N GLY A 156 -1.39 -6.29 -3.27
CA GLY A 156 -0.99 -7.51 -3.97
C GLY A 156 -1.98 -7.85 -5.08
N CYS A 157 -1.48 -8.10 -6.29
CA CYS A 157 -2.30 -8.53 -7.42
C CYS A 157 -1.50 -9.40 -8.38
N ARG A 158 -0.65 -8.80 -9.22
CA ARG A 158 0.06 -9.50 -10.32
C ARG A 158 0.91 -10.70 -9.87
N TYR A 159 1.57 -10.62 -8.71
CA TYR A 159 2.36 -11.75 -8.18
C TYR A 159 1.49 -13.00 -7.95
N GLY A 160 0.19 -12.82 -7.68
CA GLY A 160 -0.74 -13.90 -7.33
C GLY A 160 -1.07 -14.84 -8.48
N GLU A 161 -0.83 -14.42 -9.72
CA GLU A 161 -0.93 -15.31 -10.89
C GLU A 161 0.15 -16.40 -10.91
N VAL A 162 1.28 -16.17 -10.21
CA VAL A 162 2.36 -17.15 -10.05
C VAL A 162 2.36 -17.77 -8.65
N ASP A 163 2.33 -16.93 -7.61
CA ASP A 163 2.36 -17.37 -6.22
C ASP A 163 1.47 -16.46 -5.34
N PRO A 164 0.21 -16.86 -5.08
CA PRO A 164 -0.73 -16.08 -4.25
C PRO A 164 -0.30 -15.97 -2.79
N TYR A 165 0.49 -16.91 -2.27
CA TYR A 165 1.01 -16.85 -0.91
C TYR A 165 2.07 -15.75 -0.81
N ARG A 166 3.02 -15.72 -1.75
CA ARG A 166 4.03 -14.66 -1.84
C ARG A 166 3.42 -13.30 -2.16
N MET A 167 2.41 -13.25 -3.03
CA MET A 167 1.67 -12.02 -3.31
C MET A 167 1.12 -11.37 -2.03
N ALA A 168 0.48 -12.17 -1.18
CA ALA A 168 -0.06 -11.69 0.09
C ALA A 168 1.06 -11.29 1.07
N ALA A 169 2.14 -12.07 1.14
CA ALA A 169 3.33 -11.70 1.92
C ALA A 169 3.88 -10.32 1.52
N CYS A 170 4.05 -10.06 0.22
CA CYS A 170 4.53 -8.79 -0.31
C CYS A 170 3.56 -7.63 -0.01
N ALA A 171 2.24 -7.86 -0.07
CA ALA A 171 1.25 -6.85 0.30
C ALA A 171 1.35 -6.47 1.78
N ILE A 172 1.51 -7.46 2.66
CA ILE A 172 1.69 -7.26 4.11
C ILE A 172 2.98 -6.50 4.40
N ASP A 173 4.12 -6.97 3.87
CA ASP A 173 5.40 -6.29 4.03
C ASP A 173 5.36 -4.87 3.46
N THR A 174 4.72 -4.66 2.31
CA THR A 174 4.58 -3.32 1.72
C THR A 174 3.82 -2.36 2.63
N ALA A 175 2.72 -2.82 3.21
CA ALA A 175 1.96 -2.00 4.15
C ALA A 175 2.82 -1.69 5.40
N ILE A 176 3.44 -2.70 6.01
CA ILE A 176 4.27 -2.54 7.22
C ILE A 176 5.49 -1.64 6.95
N ARG A 177 6.24 -1.86 5.87
CA ARG A 177 7.45 -1.08 5.56
C ARG A 177 7.13 0.38 5.24
N ASN A 178 5.99 0.66 4.61
CA ASN A 178 5.55 2.04 4.37
C ASN A 178 5.23 2.75 5.70
N TYR A 179 4.60 2.03 6.64
CA TYR A 179 4.34 2.51 8.00
C TYR A 179 5.65 2.76 8.77
N VAL A 180 6.61 1.84 8.70
CA VAL A 180 7.93 1.97 9.34
C VAL A 180 8.73 3.12 8.73
N ALA A 181 8.74 3.26 7.41
CA ALA A 181 9.52 4.27 6.69
C ALA A 181 9.17 5.72 7.09
N VAL A 182 7.94 5.97 7.54
CA VAL A 182 7.52 7.29 8.05
C VAL A 182 7.71 7.47 9.57
N GLY A 183 8.34 6.49 10.23
CA GLY A 183 8.68 6.52 11.66
C GLY A 183 7.76 5.70 12.57
N GLY A 184 6.82 4.93 11.98
CA GLY A 184 5.96 4.04 12.75
C GLY A 184 6.74 2.95 13.51
N ASN A 185 6.27 2.60 14.71
CA ASN A 185 6.85 1.55 15.53
C ASN A 185 6.22 0.20 15.17
N ILE A 186 7.00 -0.73 14.63
CA ILE A 186 6.46 -2.02 14.18
C ILE A 186 5.76 -2.82 15.30
N ASP A 187 6.17 -2.60 16.56
CA ASP A 187 5.57 -3.28 17.71
C ASP A 187 4.20 -2.69 18.11
N HIS A 188 3.76 -1.58 17.50
CA HIS A 188 2.50 -0.87 17.76
C HIS A 188 1.65 -0.67 16.49
N LEU A 189 1.46 -1.72 15.69
CA LEU A 189 0.61 -1.70 14.50
C LEU A 189 -0.48 -2.78 14.52
N ALA A 190 -1.53 -2.55 13.75
CA ALA A 190 -2.56 -3.51 13.42
C ALA A 190 -2.78 -3.55 11.90
N LEU A 191 -3.23 -4.70 11.39
CA LEU A 191 -3.52 -4.94 9.98
C LEU A 191 -5.03 -4.97 9.72
N ILE A 192 -5.41 -4.63 8.49
CA ILE A 192 -6.75 -4.80 7.93
C ILE A 192 -6.60 -5.40 6.54
N ASP A 193 -7.37 -6.44 6.22
CA ASP A 193 -7.37 -7.11 4.92
C ASP A 193 -8.63 -6.80 4.11
N ASN A 194 -8.44 -6.56 2.81
CA ASN A 194 -9.54 -6.45 1.86
C ASN A 194 -9.29 -7.40 0.69
N PHE A 195 -10.00 -8.52 0.66
CA PHE A 195 -9.93 -9.51 -0.40
C PHE A 195 -10.90 -9.16 -1.53
N CYS A 196 -10.40 -9.12 -2.76
CA CYS A 196 -11.21 -8.96 -3.97
C CYS A 196 -10.93 -10.11 -4.92
N TRP A 197 -11.90 -11.02 -5.08
CA TRP A 197 -11.72 -12.28 -5.80
C TRP A 197 -12.80 -12.48 -6.87
N CYS A 198 -12.38 -12.97 -8.04
CA CYS A 198 -13.27 -13.26 -9.17
C CYS A 198 -14.24 -14.41 -8.89
N SER A 199 -13.80 -15.47 -8.22
CA SER A 199 -14.66 -16.58 -7.83
C SER A 199 -14.20 -17.21 -6.51
N ALA A 200 -15.16 -17.50 -5.64
CA ALA A 200 -14.94 -18.21 -4.38
C ALA A 200 -15.38 -19.68 -4.44
N THR A 201 -15.81 -20.16 -5.60
CA THR A 201 -16.32 -21.53 -5.78
C THR A 201 -15.56 -22.32 -6.84
N GLU A 202 -14.91 -21.64 -7.78
CA GLU A 202 -14.01 -22.27 -8.75
C GLU A 202 -12.76 -22.80 -8.01
N PRO A 203 -12.45 -24.11 -8.08
CA PRO A 203 -11.40 -24.73 -7.27
C PRO A 203 -10.02 -24.06 -7.37
N GLY A 204 -9.63 -23.57 -8.55
CA GLY A 204 -8.36 -22.88 -8.82
C GLY A 204 -8.27 -21.50 -8.14
N ARG A 205 -9.27 -20.64 -8.37
CA ARG A 205 -9.36 -19.33 -7.71
C ARG A 205 -9.53 -19.45 -6.22
N LEU A 206 -10.31 -20.43 -5.75
CA LEU A 206 -10.45 -20.72 -4.32
C LEU A 206 -9.13 -21.22 -3.70
N TRP A 207 -8.33 -21.99 -4.43
CA TRP A 207 -6.98 -22.33 -4.00
C TRP A 207 -6.11 -21.07 -3.81
N GLN A 208 -6.14 -20.14 -4.77
CA GLN A 208 -5.40 -18.86 -4.61
C GLN A 208 -5.87 -18.08 -3.38
N LEU A 209 -7.20 -18.01 -3.14
CA LEU A 209 -7.77 -17.34 -1.97
C LEU A 209 -7.27 -17.97 -0.67
N LYS A 210 -7.32 -19.31 -0.59
CA LYS A 210 -6.83 -20.08 0.56
C LYS A 210 -5.34 -19.83 0.83
N GLN A 211 -4.52 -19.76 -0.22
CA GLN A 211 -3.09 -19.50 -0.09
C GLN A 211 -2.81 -18.07 0.41
N ALA A 212 -3.55 -17.08 -0.10
CA ALA A 212 -3.44 -15.69 0.36
C ALA A 212 -3.88 -15.55 1.82
N ALA A 213 -5.00 -16.17 2.22
CA ALA A 213 -5.47 -16.20 3.61
C ALA A 213 -4.48 -16.90 4.55
N LYS A 214 -3.85 -18.00 4.10
CA LYS A 214 -2.78 -18.67 4.85
C LYS A 214 -1.58 -17.74 5.07
N ALA A 215 -1.16 -16.99 4.05
CA ALA A 215 -0.09 -16.00 4.20
C ALA A 215 -0.46 -14.90 5.20
N CYS A 216 -1.70 -14.41 5.19
CA CYS A 216 -2.17 -13.46 6.21
C CYS A 216 -1.94 -14.00 7.63
N TYR A 217 -2.34 -15.25 7.91
CA TYR A 217 -2.09 -15.88 9.21
C TYR A 217 -0.59 -15.99 9.54
N ASP A 218 0.21 -16.55 8.62
CA ASP A 218 1.62 -16.83 8.86
C ASP A 218 2.43 -15.53 9.09
N TYR A 219 2.19 -14.49 8.29
CA TYR A 219 2.91 -13.22 8.39
C TYR A 219 2.39 -12.32 9.51
N ALA A 220 1.09 -12.32 9.82
CA ALA A 220 0.57 -11.67 11.03
C ALA A 220 1.24 -12.25 12.29
N THR A 221 1.37 -13.58 12.34
CA THR A 221 2.02 -14.28 13.46
C THR A 221 3.52 -13.97 13.51
N ALA A 222 4.21 -14.00 12.37
CA ALA A 222 5.65 -13.74 12.32
C ALA A 222 6.01 -12.30 12.70
N PHE A 223 5.28 -11.32 12.15
CA PHE A 223 5.46 -9.91 12.51
C PHE A 223 4.92 -9.59 13.91
N GLY A 224 4.01 -10.42 14.46
CA GLY A 224 3.40 -10.20 15.76
C GLY A 224 2.36 -9.09 15.74
N THR A 225 1.64 -8.95 14.62
CA THR A 225 0.65 -7.90 14.39
C THR A 225 -0.71 -8.53 14.06
N PRO A 226 -1.79 -8.19 14.77
CA PRO A 226 -3.10 -8.77 14.53
C PRO A 226 -3.80 -8.14 13.32
N PHE A 227 -4.64 -8.92 12.64
CA PHE A 227 -5.73 -8.38 11.83
C PHE A 227 -6.90 -8.01 12.75
N ILE A 228 -7.33 -6.75 12.74
CA ILE A 228 -8.39 -6.24 13.64
C ILE A 228 -9.73 -6.00 12.93
N SER A 229 -9.72 -6.00 11.60
CA SER A 229 -10.88 -5.83 10.75
C SER A 229 -10.55 -6.36 9.35
N GLY A 230 -11.57 -6.53 8.53
CA GLY A 230 -11.40 -6.95 7.15
C GLY A 230 -12.70 -6.93 6.36
N LYS A 231 -12.58 -7.08 5.05
CA LYS A 231 -13.71 -7.29 4.14
C LYS A 231 -13.34 -8.22 3.00
N ASP A 232 -14.31 -8.97 2.53
CA ASP A 232 -14.22 -9.69 1.27
C ASP A 232 -15.28 -9.20 0.26
N SER A 233 -14.87 -9.13 -1.00
CA SER A 233 -15.72 -8.94 -2.17
C SER A 233 -15.45 -10.10 -3.12
N MET A 234 -16.31 -11.11 -3.02
CA MET A 234 -16.27 -12.32 -3.83
C MET A 234 -17.18 -12.18 -5.06
N PHE A 235 -16.88 -12.95 -6.11
CA PHE A 235 -17.64 -12.95 -7.37
C PHE A 235 -17.46 -11.68 -8.21
N ASN A 236 -16.24 -11.14 -8.25
CA ASN A 236 -15.87 -9.99 -9.09
C ASN A 236 -15.70 -10.38 -10.58
N ASP A 237 -16.72 -11.03 -11.13
CA ASP A 237 -16.83 -11.45 -12.52
C ASP A 237 -17.95 -10.67 -13.21
N PHE A 238 -17.70 -10.27 -14.45
CA PHE A 238 -18.71 -9.73 -15.33
C PHE A 238 -19.11 -10.79 -16.37
N HIS A 239 -20.40 -11.08 -16.46
CA HIS A 239 -20.99 -11.88 -17.54
C HIS A 239 -21.95 -11.01 -18.34
N GLY A 240 -21.72 -10.91 -19.64
CA GLY A 240 -22.56 -10.10 -20.53
C GLY A 240 -22.36 -10.47 -21.99
N TYR A 241 -22.65 -9.52 -22.87
CA TYR A 241 -22.49 -9.67 -24.30
C TYR A 241 -21.69 -8.50 -24.87
N GLY A 242 -20.80 -8.78 -25.81
CA GLY A 242 -20.06 -7.75 -26.53
C GLY A 242 -20.93 -7.03 -27.56
N SER A 243 -20.32 -6.07 -28.27
CA SER A 243 -21.04 -5.25 -29.25
C SER A 243 -21.59 -6.04 -30.43
N THR A 244 -21.10 -7.26 -30.66
CA THR A 244 -21.60 -8.16 -31.72
C THR A 244 -22.55 -9.25 -31.20
N GLY A 245 -22.95 -9.19 -29.92
CA GLY A 245 -23.87 -10.13 -29.29
C GLY A 245 -23.24 -11.44 -28.82
N GLU A 246 -21.92 -11.56 -28.88
CA GLU A 246 -21.14 -12.69 -28.38
C GLU A 246 -21.07 -12.66 -26.84
N PRO A 247 -21.20 -13.80 -26.14
CA PRO A 247 -21.00 -13.84 -24.70
C PRO A 247 -19.59 -13.41 -24.33
N VAL A 248 -19.49 -12.52 -23.33
CA VAL A 248 -18.24 -12.02 -22.77
C VAL A 248 -18.21 -12.31 -21.28
N HIS A 249 -17.11 -12.90 -20.83
CA HIS A 249 -16.81 -13.10 -19.41
C HIS A 249 -15.49 -12.40 -19.09
N ILE A 250 -15.51 -11.50 -18.12
CA ILE A 250 -14.34 -10.75 -17.67
C ILE A 250 -14.18 -10.96 -16.18
N SER A 251 -13.07 -11.56 -15.78
CA SER A 251 -12.72 -11.74 -14.37
C SER A 251 -11.78 -10.65 -13.90
N ALA A 252 -12.10 -10.01 -12.78
CA ALA A 252 -11.13 -9.20 -12.06
C ALA A 252 -9.97 -10.10 -11.56
N PRO A 253 -8.71 -9.67 -11.67
CA PRO A 253 -7.60 -10.43 -11.11
C PRO A 253 -7.76 -10.51 -9.58
N PRO A 254 -7.47 -11.68 -8.98
CA PRO A 254 -7.33 -11.81 -7.54
C PRO A 254 -6.46 -10.70 -6.95
N SER A 255 -6.98 -10.01 -5.95
CA SER A 255 -6.27 -8.90 -5.33
C SER A 255 -6.51 -8.80 -3.84
N LEU A 256 -5.48 -8.33 -3.14
CA LEU A 256 -5.45 -8.16 -1.70
C LEU A 256 -4.89 -6.79 -1.38
N LEU A 257 -5.71 -5.96 -0.75
CA LEU A 257 -5.26 -4.70 -0.16
C LEU A 257 -5.08 -4.91 1.35
N ILE A 258 -3.84 -4.71 1.82
CA ILE A 258 -3.52 -4.68 3.23
C ILE A 258 -3.37 -3.22 3.65
N SER A 259 -4.17 -2.80 4.62
CA SER A 259 -3.96 -1.55 5.33
C SER A 259 -3.24 -1.80 6.64
N THR A 260 -2.40 -0.87 7.06
CA THR A 260 -1.95 -0.81 8.46
C THR A 260 -2.36 0.48 9.11
N LEU A 261 -2.54 0.42 10.43
CA LEU A 261 -2.62 1.58 11.29
C LEU A 261 -1.86 1.33 12.58
N GLY A 262 -1.29 2.38 13.14
CA GLY A 262 -0.57 2.29 14.40
C GLY A 262 -0.27 3.65 14.98
N ILE A 263 0.20 3.67 16.22
CA ILE A 263 0.52 4.91 16.92
C ILE A 263 1.98 5.27 16.65
N ILE A 264 2.25 6.53 16.34
CA ILE A 264 3.59 7.10 16.44
C ILE A 264 3.69 7.86 17.77
N GLU A 265 4.71 7.54 18.57
CA GLU A 265 4.85 8.03 19.94
C GLU A 265 5.14 9.54 19.99
N ASN A 266 5.92 10.03 19.04
CA ASN A 266 6.19 11.45 18.82
C ASN A 266 6.15 11.79 17.33
N ILE A 267 5.19 12.61 16.90
CA ILE A 267 5.06 13.07 15.52
C ILE A 267 6.25 13.90 15.03
N GLU A 268 7.06 14.45 15.92
CA GLU A 268 8.31 15.15 15.57
C GLU A 268 9.37 14.19 14.98
N ASN A 269 9.23 12.88 15.23
CA ASN A 269 10.09 11.85 14.66
C ASN A 269 9.58 11.34 13.30
N ALA A 270 8.50 11.91 12.75
CA ALA A 270 7.96 11.48 11.47
C ALA A 270 8.95 11.78 10.33
N VAL A 271 9.21 10.78 9.49
CA VAL A 271 10.18 10.90 8.38
C VAL A 271 9.43 11.01 7.05
N SER A 272 9.67 12.10 6.32
CA SER A 272 9.13 12.27 4.97
C SER A 272 10.06 11.67 3.90
N PRO A 273 9.53 11.23 2.75
CA PRO A 273 10.30 10.49 1.74
C PRO A 273 11.12 11.35 0.77
N HIS A 274 10.91 12.66 0.77
CA HIS A 274 11.71 13.54 -0.08
C HIS A 274 13.05 13.85 0.59
N VAL A 275 14.10 13.84 -0.23
CA VAL A 275 15.45 14.21 0.22
C VAL A 275 15.49 15.68 0.66
N LYS A 276 16.31 16.00 1.67
CA LYS A 276 16.30 17.32 2.34
C LYS A 276 17.61 18.10 2.21
N GLY A 277 18.74 17.42 2.04
CA GLY A 277 20.07 18.02 2.01
C GLY A 277 21.02 17.25 1.09
N ILE A 278 22.30 17.62 1.15
CA ILE A 278 23.41 16.92 0.50
C ILE A 278 23.91 15.87 1.50
N ASP A 279 23.28 14.72 1.47
CA ASP A 279 23.39 13.68 2.49
C ASP A 279 23.80 12.34 1.84
N PRO A 280 24.52 11.48 2.57
CA PRO A 280 24.74 10.09 2.21
C PRO A 280 23.43 9.34 1.93
N ILE A 281 23.42 8.54 0.87
CA ILE A 281 22.29 7.67 0.51
C ILE A 281 22.66 6.23 0.86
N TYR A 282 21.80 5.56 1.63
CA TYR A 282 21.91 4.14 1.93
C TYR A 282 20.71 3.36 1.38
N ILE A 283 20.94 2.10 1.06
CA ILE A 283 19.90 1.09 0.90
C ILE A 283 20.03 0.07 2.03
N LEU A 284 18.93 -0.19 2.71
CA LEU A 284 18.77 -1.30 3.65
C LEU A 284 18.10 -2.46 2.93
N GLY A 285 18.52 -3.69 3.24
CA GLY A 285 18.01 -4.94 2.68
C GLY A 285 18.70 -5.36 1.37
N THR A 286 18.37 -6.57 0.92
CA THR A 286 19.00 -7.23 -0.23
C THR A 286 18.09 -7.18 -1.45
N THR A 287 18.68 -6.94 -2.62
CA THR A 287 18.00 -7.06 -3.91
C THR A 287 18.21 -8.45 -4.50
N TYR A 288 17.14 -9.15 -4.86
CA TYR A 288 17.18 -10.49 -5.43
C TYR A 288 16.80 -10.48 -6.90
N ASN A 289 17.01 -11.59 -7.60
CA ASN A 289 16.55 -11.78 -8.98
C ASN A 289 15.04 -12.05 -9.01
N GLU A 290 14.26 -11.00 -8.74
CA GLU A 290 12.81 -11.05 -8.51
C GLU A 290 12.06 -10.09 -9.45
N LEU A 291 12.39 -10.16 -10.76
CA LEU A 291 11.68 -9.43 -11.82
C LEU A 291 10.35 -10.08 -12.21
N GLY A 292 10.05 -11.28 -11.71
CA GLY A 292 8.82 -12.01 -11.99
C GLY A 292 7.57 -11.21 -11.64
N MET A 293 6.66 -11.08 -12.61
CA MET A 293 5.41 -10.31 -12.54
C MET A 293 5.55 -8.82 -12.18
N SER A 294 6.78 -8.29 -12.16
CA SER A 294 7.07 -6.88 -11.85
C SER A 294 6.54 -5.89 -12.90
N GLU A 295 6.52 -4.61 -12.57
CA GLU A 295 6.24 -3.57 -13.56
C GLU A 295 7.29 -3.52 -14.68
N TYR A 296 8.53 -3.91 -14.38
CA TYR A 296 9.58 -4.01 -15.40
C TYR A 296 9.31 -5.15 -16.37
N GLN A 297 8.91 -6.33 -15.87
CA GLN A 297 8.51 -7.42 -16.74
C GLN A 297 7.31 -7.04 -17.60
N ALA A 298 6.30 -6.41 -17.00
CA ALA A 298 5.11 -5.95 -17.73
C ALA A 298 5.42 -4.89 -18.80
N TYR A 299 6.52 -4.14 -18.64
CA TYR A 299 6.99 -3.15 -19.61
C TYR A 299 7.87 -3.78 -20.69
N SER A 300 8.85 -4.58 -20.28
CA SER A 300 9.91 -5.11 -21.14
C SER A 300 9.52 -6.39 -21.86
N GLY A 301 8.47 -7.09 -21.45
CA GLY A 301 8.16 -8.42 -21.98
C GLY A 301 9.19 -9.49 -21.59
N LEU A 302 10.04 -9.22 -20.60
CA LEU A 302 10.93 -10.21 -20.02
C LEU A 302 10.13 -11.46 -19.59
N ASP A 303 10.73 -12.64 -19.74
CA ASP A 303 10.14 -13.85 -19.18
C ASP A 303 10.86 -14.18 -17.86
N SER A 304 10.17 -13.97 -16.75
CA SER A 304 10.63 -14.36 -15.42
C SER A 304 9.46 -14.86 -14.59
N SER A 305 9.66 -15.99 -13.92
CA SER A 305 8.70 -16.57 -12.98
C SER A 305 9.09 -16.33 -11.51
N SER A 306 10.24 -15.68 -11.28
CA SER A 306 10.74 -15.41 -9.93
C SER A 306 10.06 -14.18 -9.33
N VAL A 307 8.94 -14.38 -8.65
CA VAL A 307 8.22 -13.31 -7.94
C VAL A 307 8.84 -13.02 -6.58
N PRO A 308 8.73 -11.76 -6.07
CA PRO A 308 9.30 -11.39 -4.79
C PRO A 308 8.87 -12.25 -3.61
N SER A 309 9.75 -12.37 -2.62
CA SER A 309 9.49 -13.07 -1.36
C SER A 309 9.84 -12.20 -0.16
N VAL A 310 9.33 -12.59 1.03
CA VAL A 310 9.52 -11.85 2.28
C VAL A 310 10.10 -12.78 3.33
N ASP A 311 11.25 -12.42 3.91
CA ASP A 311 11.73 -13.02 5.16
C ASP A 311 11.27 -12.15 6.33
N ALA A 312 10.16 -12.55 6.96
CA ALA A 312 9.55 -11.78 8.04
C ALA A 312 10.46 -11.60 9.25
N GLN A 313 11.37 -12.54 9.54
CA GLN A 313 12.23 -12.45 10.72
C GLN A 313 13.31 -11.39 10.51
N THR A 314 14.01 -11.46 9.38
CA THR A 314 15.02 -10.46 9.00
C THR A 314 14.38 -9.08 8.82
N ALA A 315 13.21 -9.01 8.18
CA ALA A 315 12.46 -7.77 8.00
C ALA A 315 12.07 -7.13 9.34
N LYS A 316 11.50 -7.91 10.28
CA LYS A 316 11.11 -7.44 11.61
C LYS A 316 12.30 -6.89 12.40
N LEU A 317 13.46 -7.56 12.34
CA LEU A 317 14.68 -7.08 12.97
C LEU A 317 15.12 -5.73 12.38
N MET A 318 15.17 -5.63 11.05
CA MET A 318 15.49 -4.39 10.36
C MET A 318 14.53 -3.25 10.73
N TYR A 319 13.22 -3.52 10.78
CA TYR A 319 12.21 -2.51 11.10
C TYR A 319 12.30 -1.99 12.54
N ARG A 320 12.62 -2.84 13.52
CA ARG A 320 12.90 -2.38 14.90
C ARG A 320 14.14 -1.50 14.97
N LYS A 321 15.21 -1.88 14.27
CA LYS A 321 16.44 -1.07 14.16
C LYS A 321 16.18 0.26 13.46
N PHE A 322 15.34 0.25 12.42
CA PHE A 322 14.89 1.45 11.74
C PHE A 322 14.15 2.41 12.68
N HIS A 323 13.20 1.91 13.46
CA HIS A 323 12.51 2.72 14.46
C HIS A 323 13.49 3.34 15.48
N HIS A 324 14.50 2.59 15.93
CA HIS A 324 15.55 3.14 16.79
C HIS A 324 16.36 4.27 16.11
N ALA A 325 16.77 4.07 14.86
CA ALA A 325 17.49 5.10 14.10
C ALA A 325 16.64 6.36 13.86
N THR A 326 15.36 6.19 13.55
CA THR A 326 14.40 7.30 13.37
C THR A 326 14.21 8.08 14.67
N THR A 327 13.97 7.40 15.79
CA THR A 327 13.76 8.05 17.10
C THR A 327 15.02 8.70 17.66
N SER A 328 16.19 8.34 17.16
CA SER A 328 17.49 8.96 17.50
C SER A 328 17.83 10.16 16.61
N GLY A 329 16.98 10.52 15.63
CA GLY A 329 17.20 11.69 14.76
C GLY A 329 18.28 11.51 13.70
N ILE A 330 18.68 10.27 13.40
CA ILE A 330 19.77 9.94 12.47
C ILE A 330 19.32 10.06 11.00
N ILE A 331 18.08 9.66 10.73
CA ILE A 331 17.53 9.52 9.38
C ILE A 331 16.92 10.85 8.92
N ALA A 332 17.45 11.41 7.83
CA ALA A 332 16.98 12.66 7.26
C ALA A 332 15.76 12.44 6.35
N SER A 333 15.73 11.38 5.54
CA SER A 333 14.57 11.00 4.71
C SER A 333 14.54 9.50 4.46
N ALA A 334 13.36 8.94 4.17
CA ALA A 334 13.22 7.52 3.90
C ALA A 334 12.08 7.21 2.93
N ILE A 335 12.32 6.32 1.97
CA ILE A 335 11.29 5.78 1.08
C ILE A 335 11.45 4.27 0.96
N ALA A 336 10.35 3.52 1.11
CA ALA A 336 10.35 2.09 0.86
C ALA A 336 10.17 1.82 -0.65
N PRO A 337 11.11 1.14 -1.33
CA PRO A 337 10.96 0.83 -2.75
C PRO A 337 9.81 -0.14 -2.99
N GLY A 338 8.83 0.28 -3.79
CA GLY A 338 7.68 -0.54 -4.21
C GLY A 338 7.82 -1.03 -5.65
N LEU A 339 6.73 -0.86 -6.40
CA LEU A 339 6.69 -1.13 -7.83
C LEU A 339 7.77 -0.34 -8.59
N GLY A 340 8.48 -1.00 -9.50
CA GLY A 340 9.63 -0.43 -10.21
C GLY A 340 10.94 -0.36 -9.42
N GLY A 341 10.98 -0.89 -8.19
CA GLY A 341 12.21 -1.16 -7.46
C GLY A 341 12.98 0.07 -6.98
N LEU A 342 14.29 -0.12 -6.78
CA LEU A 342 15.20 0.88 -6.24
C LEU A 342 15.21 2.17 -7.08
N ALA A 343 15.23 2.04 -8.40
CA ALA A 343 15.39 3.18 -9.29
C ALA A 343 14.19 4.12 -9.25
N VAL A 344 12.97 3.58 -9.27
CA VAL A 344 11.74 4.38 -9.15
C VAL A 344 11.61 4.99 -7.76
N GLY A 345 11.89 4.21 -6.70
CA GLY A 345 11.87 4.72 -5.33
C GLY A 345 12.81 5.92 -5.15
N LEU A 346 14.07 5.78 -5.58
CA LEU A 346 15.06 6.85 -5.51
C LEU A 346 14.65 8.06 -6.37
N ALA A 347 14.23 7.84 -7.62
CA ALA A 347 13.80 8.92 -8.49
C ALA A 347 12.64 9.73 -7.89
N LYS A 348 11.65 9.07 -7.27
CA LYS A 348 10.57 9.75 -6.54
C LYS A 348 11.14 10.61 -5.40
N ALA A 349 11.99 10.06 -4.54
CA ALA A 349 12.57 10.80 -3.42
C ALA A 349 13.33 12.06 -3.88
N LEU A 350 14.11 11.94 -4.96
CA LEU A 350 14.86 13.04 -5.59
C LEU A 350 13.95 14.10 -6.20
N ILE A 351 12.92 13.70 -6.95
CA ILE A 351 11.90 14.60 -7.50
C ILE A 351 11.22 15.38 -6.37
N GLY A 352 10.81 14.67 -5.31
CA GLY A 352 10.19 15.26 -4.13
C GLY A 352 11.04 16.35 -3.49
N GLY A 353 12.35 16.11 -3.38
CA GLY A 353 13.31 17.02 -2.75
C GLY A 353 13.88 18.09 -3.66
N LYS A 354 13.65 18.00 -4.99
CA LYS A 354 14.28 18.88 -6.00
C LYS A 354 15.82 18.85 -5.96
N LEU A 355 16.39 17.66 -5.72
CA LEU A 355 17.83 17.41 -5.70
C LEU A 355 18.18 16.22 -6.60
N GLY A 356 19.44 16.13 -7.03
CA GLY A 356 19.97 14.95 -7.73
C GLY A 356 20.69 13.99 -6.82
N ALA A 357 21.35 13.00 -7.44
CA ALA A 357 22.22 12.08 -6.73
C ALA A 357 23.32 11.50 -7.63
N GLU A 358 24.40 11.09 -6.98
CA GLU A 358 25.44 10.24 -7.54
C GLU A 358 25.42 8.91 -6.80
N ILE A 359 25.16 7.81 -7.52
CA ILE A 359 25.07 6.46 -6.95
C ILE A 359 25.95 5.45 -7.68
N ASP A 360 26.32 4.38 -6.96
CA ASP A 360 27.06 3.22 -7.46
C ASP A 360 26.24 1.94 -7.23
N LEU A 361 25.78 1.30 -8.31
CA LEU A 361 25.01 0.06 -8.20
C LEU A 361 25.87 -1.12 -7.73
N SER A 362 27.20 -1.07 -7.91
CA SER A 362 28.08 -2.21 -7.64
C SER A 362 28.17 -2.56 -6.16
N VAL A 363 27.82 -1.61 -5.28
CA VAL A 363 27.81 -1.78 -3.82
C VAL A 363 26.42 -2.12 -3.28
N VAL A 364 25.37 -2.10 -4.10
CA VAL A 364 24.03 -2.50 -3.66
C VAL A 364 24.08 -3.97 -3.20
N PRO A 365 23.56 -4.31 -2.00
CA PRO A 365 23.48 -5.69 -1.57
C PRO A 365 22.60 -6.49 -2.52
N THR A 366 23.17 -7.49 -3.19
CA THR A 366 22.48 -8.34 -4.16
C THR A 366 22.69 -9.82 -3.87
N SER A 367 21.68 -10.65 -4.11
CA SER A 367 21.82 -12.11 -4.05
C SER A 367 21.07 -12.80 -5.19
N GLY A 368 21.72 -13.78 -5.83
CA GLY A 368 21.11 -14.56 -6.92
C GLY A 368 20.90 -13.82 -8.25
N ILE A 369 21.44 -12.60 -8.40
CA ILE A 369 21.38 -11.84 -9.67
C ILE A 369 22.63 -12.17 -10.50
N PRO A 370 22.47 -12.73 -11.73
CA PRO A 370 23.59 -12.96 -12.64
C PRO A 370 24.33 -11.66 -12.99
N LYS A 371 25.65 -11.75 -13.16
CA LYS A 371 26.52 -10.63 -13.58
C LYS A 371 26.62 -10.61 -15.12
N ASP A 372 25.49 -10.40 -15.78
CA ASP A 372 25.35 -10.32 -17.23
C ASP A 372 24.83 -8.93 -17.67
N GLU A 373 24.46 -8.79 -18.95
CA GLU A 373 23.95 -7.54 -19.53
C GLU A 373 22.64 -7.03 -18.90
N MET A 374 21.94 -7.86 -18.13
CA MET A 374 20.71 -7.48 -17.42
C MET A 374 20.98 -7.14 -15.94
N TRP A 375 22.23 -7.20 -15.48
CA TRP A 375 22.55 -7.00 -14.08
C TRP A 375 22.10 -5.62 -13.57
N GLU A 376 22.41 -4.52 -14.28
CA GLU A 376 21.99 -3.17 -13.88
C GLU A 376 20.46 -3.05 -13.79
N LYS A 377 19.76 -3.54 -14.82
CA LYS A 377 18.29 -3.52 -14.90
C LYS A 377 17.67 -4.36 -13.78
N SER A 378 18.26 -5.50 -13.45
CA SER A 378 17.82 -6.37 -12.36
C SER A 378 18.00 -5.70 -11.00
N VAL A 379 19.14 -5.06 -10.75
CA VAL A 379 19.38 -4.32 -9.49
C VAL A 379 18.44 -3.13 -9.36
N MET A 380 18.21 -2.40 -10.45
CA MET A 380 17.39 -1.18 -10.47
C MET A 380 15.91 -1.47 -10.31
N PHE A 381 15.39 -2.50 -10.99
CA PHE A 381 13.96 -2.70 -11.17
C PHE A 381 13.36 -3.92 -10.47
N SER A 382 14.17 -4.79 -9.86
CA SER A 382 13.62 -5.87 -9.03
C SER A 382 12.80 -5.29 -7.88
N GLU A 383 11.61 -5.84 -7.68
CA GLU A 383 10.63 -5.39 -6.69
C GLU A 383 10.81 -6.14 -5.36
N SER A 384 12.04 -6.55 -5.04
CA SER A 384 12.39 -7.21 -3.78
C SER A 384 11.89 -6.42 -2.58
N GLN A 385 11.27 -7.16 -1.66
CA GLN A 385 10.60 -6.66 -0.47
C GLN A 385 11.59 -6.39 0.67
N SER A 386 11.11 -5.81 1.77
CA SER A 386 11.89 -5.55 2.97
C SER A 386 13.18 -4.74 2.73
N ARG A 387 13.06 -3.71 1.88
CA ARG A 387 14.10 -2.71 1.61
C ARG A 387 13.61 -1.31 1.94
N ILE A 388 14.53 -0.44 2.36
CA ILE A 388 14.28 0.99 2.59
C ILE A 388 15.47 1.79 2.06
N ILE A 389 15.22 2.80 1.23
CA ILE A 389 16.21 3.79 0.83
C ILE A 389 16.14 4.92 1.85
N VAL A 390 17.30 5.33 2.39
CA VAL A 390 17.38 6.46 3.34
C VAL A 390 18.44 7.46 2.93
N THR A 391 18.20 8.72 3.29
CA THR A 391 19.30 9.68 3.48
C THR A 391 19.58 9.82 4.96
N VAL A 392 20.86 9.85 5.33
CA VAL A 392 21.32 9.95 6.72
C VAL A 392 22.03 11.28 6.88
N HIS A 393 21.83 11.99 7.98
CA HIS A 393 22.62 13.22 8.23
C HIS A 393 24.12 12.87 8.23
N GLU A 394 24.96 13.60 7.49
CA GLU A 394 26.38 13.24 7.26
C GLU A 394 27.12 12.89 8.57
N ASP A 395 26.92 13.69 9.62
CA ASP A 395 27.54 13.53 10.94
C ASP A 395 27.14 12.24 11.69
N HIS A 396 26.05 11.58 11.27
CA HIS A 396 25.53 10.35 11.88
C HIS A 396 25.81 9.07 11.07
N SER A 397 26.63 9.14 10.01
CA SER A 397 26.91 7.98 9.16
C SER A 397 27.47 6.78 9.92
N ALA A 398 28.46 6.99 10.79
CA ALA A 398 29.08 5.90 11.57
C ALA A 398 28.10 5.27 12.57
N GLU A 399 27.25 6.09 13.18
CA GLU A 399 26.21 5.63 14.11
C GLU A 399 25.17 4.79 13.36
N PHE A 400 24.73 5.25 12.19
CA PHE A 400 23.82 4.51 11.31
C PHE A 400 24.39 3.14 10.92
N GLU A 401 25.63 3.10 10.40
CA GLU A 401 26.30 1.85 10.00
C GLU A 401 26.44 0.88 11.20
N SER A 402 26.70 1.40 12.40
CA SER A 402 26.75 0.58 13.62
C SER A 402 25.40 -0.05 13.96
N ILE A 403 24.29 0.71 13.87
CA ILE A 403 22.93 0.21 14.14
C ILE A 403 22.58 -0.96 13.21
N PHE A 404 22.97 -0.87 11.93
CA PHE A 404 22.62 -1.85 10.89
C PHE A 404 23.73 -2.87 10.58
N SER A 405 24.76 -2.98 11.42
CA SER A 405 25.94 -3.84 11.20
C SER A 405 25.67 -5.33 10.92
N ASP A 406 24.52 -5.86 11.36
CA ASP A 406 24.04 -7.24 11.15
C ASP A 406 22.91 -7.35 10.09
N ILE A 407 22.52 -6.24 9.48
CA ILE A 407 21.53 -6.17 8.40
C ILE A 407 22.28 -5.86 7.09
N PRO A 408 21.99 -6.54 5.97
CA PRO A 408 22.53 -6.15 4.67
C PRO A 408 22.20 -4.68 4.37
N HIS A 409 23.22 -3.85 4.23
CA HIS A 409 23.09 -2.44 3.88
C HIS A 409 24.31 -1.96 3.11
N ALA A 410 24.17 -0.84 2.40
CA ALA A 410 25.30 -0.18 1.75
C ALA A 410 25.07 1.32 1.61
N ARG A 411 26.15 2.11 1.75
CA ARG A 411 26.21 3.50 1.28
C ARG A 411 26.32 3.46 -0.24
N ILE A 412 25.20 3.67 -0.93
CA ILE A 412 25.16 3.59 -2.40
C ILE A 412 25.56 4.90 -3.07
N GLY A 413 25.62 6.00 -2.33
CA GLY A 413 25.91 7.30 -2.94
C GLY A 413 25.68 8.49 -2.03
N ARG A 414 25.37 9.63 -2.65
CA ARG A 414 24.99 10.88 -1.99
C ARG A 414 24.05 11.69 -2.87
N THR A 415 23.21 12.50 -2.26
CA THR A 415 22.44 13.51 -3.00
C THR A 415 23.35 14.65 -3.47
N THR A 416 22.93 15.36 -4.51
CA THR A 416 23.68 16.45 -5.15
C THR A 416 22.77 17.64 -5.46
N LYS A 417 23.36 18.82 -5.68
CA LYS A 417 22.60 20.02 -6.06
C LYS A 417 22.14 19.99 -7.51
N ASP A 418 22.91 19.34 -8.38
CA ASP A 418 22.56 19.18 -9.80
C ASP A 418 21.30 18.33 -9.90
N TYR A 419 20.28 18.76 -10.64
CA TYR A 419 19.01 18.03 -10.73
C TYR A 419 19.07 16.85 -11.72
N VAL A 420 20.00 15.93 -11.44
CA VAL A 420 20.36 14.79 -12.28
C VAL A 420 20.64 13.57 -11.41
N LEU A 421 20.19 12.38 -11.84
CA LEU A 421 20.60 11.10 -11.27
C LEU A 421 21.76 10.52 -12.08
N LYS A 422 22.96 10.56 -11.51
CA LYS A 422 24.17 9.96 -12.07
C LYS A 422 24.37 8.57 -11.48
N ILE A 423 24.34 7.56 -12.34
CA ILE A 423 24.58 6.16 -12.01
C ILE A 423 25.98 5.80 -12.54
N LYS A 424 26.94 5.67 -11.63
CA LYS A 424 28.36 5.50 -11.95
C LYS A 424 28.58 4.34 -12.94
N ASN A 425 29.30 4.63 -14.02
CA ASN A 425 29.61 3.71 -15.12
C ASN A 425 28.40 3.11 -15.86
N VAL A 426 27.19 3.62 -15.63
CA VAL A 426 25.95 3.09 -16.22
C VAL A 426 25.23 4.15 -17.05
N ALA A 427 24.83 5.26 -16.42
CA ALA A 427 23.96 6.24 -17.07
C ALA A 427 23.89 7.58 -16.31
N GLU A 428 23.42 8.61 -17.00
CA GLU A 428 23.04 9.89 -16.42
C GLU A 428 21.59 10.22 -16.85
N ALA A 429 20.71 10.45 -15.89
CA ALA A 429 19.28 10.70 -16.13
C ALA A 429 18.86 12.09 -15.64
N CYS A 430 18.33 12.91 -16.53
CA CYS A 430 17.74 14.21 -16.21
C CYS A 430 16.48 14.03 -15.36
N LEU A 431 16.46 14.57 -14.13
CA LEU A 431 15.28 14.42 -13.25
C LEU A 431 14.08 15.23 -13.73
N HIS A 432 14.28 16.27 -14.55
CA HIS A 432 13.18 17.01 -15.16
C HIS A 432 12.37 16.13 -16.14
N ASP A 433 13.05 15.29 -16.91
CA ASP A 433 12.40 14.37 -17.85
C ASP A 433 11.64 13.28 -17.08
N LEU A 434 12.25 12.73 -16.03
CA LEU A 434 11.61 11.74 -15.17
C LEU A 434 10.38 12.32 -14.45
N GLU A 435 10.47 13.55 -13.95
CA GLU A 435 9.34 14.23 -13.33
C GLU A 435 8.21 14.50 -14.34
N THR A 436 8.56 14.88 -15.56
CA THR A 436 7.59 15.08 -16.65
C THR A 436 6.85 13.78 -16.95
N SER A 437 7.57 12.66 -17.10
CA SER A 437 6.95 11.34 -17.32
C SER A 437 6.13 10.88 -16.11
N TYR A 438 6.63 11.10 -14.88
CA TYR A 438 5.91 10.79 -13.64
C TYR A 438 4.58 11.56 -13.52
N LYS A 439 4.56 12.85 -13.90
CA LYS A 439 3.37 13.70 -13.77
C LYS A 439 2.46 13.72 -15.00
N ALA A 440 2.88 13.17 -16.13
CA ALA A 440 2.16 13.26 -17.40
C ALA A 440 0.67 12.87 -17.28
N PHE A 441 0.37 11.74 -16.63
CA PHE A 441 -1.01 11.28 -16.41
C PHE A 441 -1.82 12.26 -15.56
N SER A 442 -1.26 12.73 -14.44
CA SER A 442 -1.94 13.71 -13.58
C SER A 442 -2.21 15.02 -14.33
N ASN A 443 -1.20 15.52 -15.06
CA ASN A 443 -1.29 16.78 -15.79
C ASN A 443 -2.33 16.73 -16.90
N SER A 444 -2.49 15.60 -17.60
CA SER A 444 -3.50 15.47 -18.66
C SER A 444 -4.94 15.58 -18.14
N HIS A 445 -5.19 15.30 -16.85
CA HIS A 445 -6.52 15.38 -16.26
C HIS A 445 -6.85 16.76 -15.70
N TYR A 446 -5.84 17.59 -15.40
CA TYR A 446 -6.06 18.99 -15.00
C TYR A 446 -6.52 19.87 -16.18
N VAL A 447 -6.05 19.60 -17.40
CA VAL A 447 -6.33 20.41 -18.59
C VAL A 447 -7.80 20.30 -19.04
N GLY A 448 -8.51 19.22 -18.65
CA GLY A 448 -9.93 19.00 -18.99
C GLY A 448 -10.93 19.90 -18.24
N HIS A 449 -10.52 20.63 -17.19
CA HIS A 449 -11.42 21.46 -16.38
C HIS A 449 -11.28 22.98 -16.58
N HIS A 450 -10.41 23.44 -17.50
CA HIS A 450 -10.21 24.87 -17.78
C HIS A 450 -10.78 25.35 -19.14
N ALA A 451 -11.57 24.54 -19.85
CA ALA A 451 -12.06 24.90 -21.18
C ALA A 451 -13.54 25.34 -21.28
N GLU A 452 -14.30 25.43 -20.18
CA GLU A 452 -15.72 25.83 -20.24
C GLU A 452 -16.13 27.02 -19.36
N ASN A 453 -15.19 27.70 -18.70
CA ASN A 453 -15.53 28.91 -17.91
C ASN A 453 -14.44 30.00 -17.98
N LEU A 454 -14.12 30.45 -19.20
CA LEU A 454 -13.52 31.76 -19.46
C LEU A 454 -14.24 32.46 -20.61
#